data_AF-A0A0B2X825-F1
#
_entry.id   AF-A0A0B2X825-F1
#
_cell.length_a   1.000
_cell.length_b   1.000
_cell.length_c   1.000
_cell.angle_alpha   90.00
_cell.angle_beta   90.00
_cell.angle_gamma   90.00
#
_symmetry.space_group_name_H-M   'P 1'
#
loop_
_entity.id
_entity.type
_entity.pdbx_description
1 polymer ?
#
loop_
_entity_poly.entity_id
_entity_poly.type
_entity_poly.pdbx_seq_one_letter_code
_entity_poly.pdbx_strand_id
1 'polypeptide(L)'
;MRQTAVRLLRSSHTLYHENPLGLPQSGTPPTWGKRPQRRKITGVDKVIAVSSAKGGVGKSTVAANLSLAFARLGLRAGILDTDIFGPSIPTLFDLSGEPRLSKYNQLLPLTNYGVKTMSMGYLVGENAPVVWRGPMVMKAIQQLLHQVDWGGLDILVLDLPPGTGDTQLTITQQVILDGSKHCPVLILHCCSRATYVLTWIS
;
A
#
# COMPACT_ATOMS: atom_id res chain seq x y z
N MET A 1 9.00 -1.63 76.37
CA MET A 1 8.44 -0.79 75.28
C MET A 1 8.89 -1.37 73.95
N ARG A 2 7.94 -1.54 73.03
CA ARG A 2 8.09 -2.09 71.68
C ARG A 2 8.97 -1.20 70.81
N GLN A 3 9.69 -1.78 69.85
CA GLN A 3 9.71 -1.25 68.48
C GLN A 3 10.25 -2.30 67.50
N THR A 4 9.31 -2.86 66.74
CA THR A 4 9.54 -3.65 65.54
C THR A 4 10.07 -2.72 64.45
N ALA A 5 11.33 -2.86 64.05
CA ALA A 5 11.86 -2.12 62.90
C ALA A 5 11.42 -2.82 61.62
N VAL A 6 10.41 -2.24 60.95
CA VAL A 6 9.94 -2.63 59.62
C VAL A 6 11.05 -2.39 58.62
N ARG A 7 11.55 -3.45 57.97
CA ARG A 7 12.50 -3.36 56.86
C ARG A 7 11.72 -3.07 55.58
N LEU A 8 11.41 -1.80 55.32
CA LEU A 8 10.91 -1.33 54.03
C LEU A 8 11.94 -0.40 53.40
N LEU A 9 12.89 -0.97 52.68
CA LEU A 9 13.70 -0.23 51.71
C LEU A 9 13.62 -0.96 50.38
N ARG A 10 12.62 -0.59 49.59
CA ARG A 10 12.60 -0.84 48.15
C ARG A 10 12.95 0.50 47.49
N SER A 11 14.24 0.74 47.26
CA SER A 11 14.65 1.83 46.37
C SER A 11 14.49 1.35 44.93
N SER A 12 13.30 1.55 44.37
CA SER A 12 13.16 1.56 42.92
C SER A 12 13.89 2.79 42.40
N HIS A 13 15.14 2.63 41.98
CA HIS A 13 15.80 3.64 41.16
C HIS A 13 15.11 3.65 39.79
N THR A 14 14.24 4.63 39.56
CA THR A 14 13.78 4.94 38.21
C THR A 14 14.96 5.57 37.46
N LEU A 15 15.72 4.74 36.75
CA LEU A 15 16.72 5.22 35.82
C LEU A 15 15.98 5.79 34.61
N TYR A 16 15.66 7.08 34.65
CA TYR A 16 15.33 7.83 33.46
C TYR A 16 16.55 7.80 32.54
N HIS A 17 16.46 7.09 31.41
CA HIS A 17 17.44 7.26 30.34
C HIS A 17 17.26 8.69 29.81
N GLU A 18 18.21 9.58 30.06
CA GLU A 18 18.08 11.00 29.71
C GLU A 18 18.07 11.27 28.20
N ASN A 19 18.36 10.27 27.36
CA ASN A 19 18.27 10.38 25.90
C ASN A 19 18.24 9.00 25.20
N PRO A 20 17.11 8.26 25.22
CA PRO A 20 17.05 6.90 24.65
C PRO A 20 17.21 6.86 23.12
N LEU A 21 17.06 8.00 22.45
CA LEU A 21 17.10 8.12 20.99
C LEU A 21 18.36 8.84 20.48
N GLY A 22 19.25 9.28 21.37
CA GLY A 22 20.50 9.97 20.98
C GLY A 22 20.27 11.28 20.23
N LEU A 23 19.15 11.97 20.46
CA LEU A 23 18.85 13.22 19.77
C LEU A 23 19.72 14.35 20.34
N PRO A 24 20.26 15.25 19.49
CA PRO A 24 21.08 16.37 19.95
C PRO A 24 20.24 17.31 20.84
N GLN A 25 20.71 17.57 22.07
CA GLN A 25 20.01 18.42 23.05
C GLN A 25 20.14 19.93 22.75
N SER A 26 21.09 20.31 21.90
CA SER A 26 21.21 21.67 21.36
C SER A 26 21.88 21.63 19.99
N GLY A 27 21.38 22.46 19.08
CA GLY A 27 21.78 22.49 17.67
C GLY A 27 20.57 22.49 16.73
N THR A 28 20.77 22.95 15.50
CA THR A 28 19.75 22.92 14.44
C THR A 28 19.15 21.51 14.37
N PRO A 29 17.81 21.37 14.37
CA PRO A 29 17.19 20.05 14.24
C PRO A 29 17.81 19.32 13.06
N PRO A 30 18.09 18.01 13.16
CA PRO A 30 18.53 17.24 12.01
C PRO A 30 17.57 17.55 10.87
N THR A 31 18.12 17.99 9.73
CA THR A 31 17.33 18.20 8.52
C THR A 31 16.85 16.83 8.08
N TRP A 32 15.67 16.46 8.59
CA TRP A 32 14.93 15.30 8.12
C TRP A 32 14.89 15.42 6.60
N GLY A 33 15.47 14.45 5.91
CA GLY A 33 15.59 14.46 4.45
C GLY A 33 14.24 14.84 3.83
N LYS A 34 14.28 15.63 2.73
CA LYS A 34 13.08 16.12 2.04
C LYS A 34 12.02 15.02 2.01
N ARG A 35 10.84 15.29 2.59
CA ARG A 35 9.70 14.36 2.55
C ARG A 35 9.53 13.85 1.12
N PRO A 36 9.24 12.55 0.91
CA PRO A 36 9.01 12.01 -0.42
C PRO A 36 8.00 12.89 -1.15
N GLN A 37 8.38 13.44 -2.30
CA GLN A 37 7.44 14.20 -3.11
C GLN A 37 6.54 13.21 -3.84
N ARG A 38 5.23 13.34 -3.63
CA ARG A 38 4.22 12.55 -4.36
C ARG A 38 4.38 12.79 -5.86
N ARG A 39 4.39 11.71 -6.64
CA ARG A 39 4.52 11.73 -8.10
C ARG A 39 3.25 11.21 -8.75
N LYS A 40 2.92 11.71 -9.93
CA LYS A 40 1.88 11.10 -10.77
C LYS A 40 2.41 9.78 -11.34
N ILE A 41 1.51 8.83 -11.56
CA ILE A 41 1.81 7.62 -12.32
C ILE A 41 1.79 8.00 -13.79
N THR A 42 2.84 7.64 -14.52
CA THR A 42 2.98 7.99 -15.94
C THR A 42 1.91 7.29 -16.76
N GLY A 43 1.24 8.03 -17.65
CA GLY A 43 0.21 7.50 -18.53
C GLY A 43 -1.12 7.18 -17.85
N VAL A 44 -1.39 7.77 -16.68
CA VAL A 44 -2.64 7.61 -15.93
C VAL A 44 -3.21 8.97 -15.54
N ASP A 45 -4.48 9.22 -15.88
CA ASP A 45 -5.15 10.50 -15.61
C ASP A 45 -5.70 10.60 -14.18
N LYS A 46 -6.27 9.50 -13.67
CA LYS A 46 -6.86 9.41 -12.33
C LYS A 46 -6.42 8.17 -11.59
N VAL A 47 -6.05 8.33 -10.33
CA VAL A 47 -5.66 7.20 -9.45
C VAL A 47 -6.58 7.13 -8.24
N ILE A 48 -7.34 6.04 -8.10
CA ILE A 48 -8.18 5.77 -6.92
C ILE A 48 -7.53 4.69 -6.09
N ALA A 49 -7.23 4.97 -4.82
CA ALA A 49 -6.73 3.96 -3.89
C ALA A 49 -7.86 3.29 -3.12
N VAL A 50 -7.81 1.96 -3.02
CA VAL A 50 -8.69 1.14 -2.19
C VAL A 50 -7.87 0.52 -1.07
N SER A 51 -8.29 0.76 0.18
CA SER A 51 -7.62 0.32 1.40
C SER A 51 -8.61 -0.34 2.36
N SER A 52 -8.10 -1.15 3.29
CA SER A 52 -8.92 -1.78 4.34
C SER A 52 -8.18 -1.80 5.67
N ALA A 53 -8.89 -1.51 6.77
CA ALA A 53 -8.32 -1.55 8.11
C ALA A 53 -7.99 -2.97 8.62
N LYS A 54 -8.52 -4.02 7.96
CA LYS A 54 -8.33 -5.43 8.33
C LYS A 54 -8.15 -6.30 7.09
N GLY A 55 -7.32 -7.34 7.17
CA GLY A 55 -7.22 -8.36 6.14
C GLY A 55 -8.51 -9.19 6.02
N GLY A 56 -8.79 -9.72 4.82
CA GLY A 56 -9.92 -10.63 4.59
C GLY A 56 -11.28 -9.97 4.40
N VAL A 57 -11.34 -8.64 4.23
CA VAL A 57 -12.60 -7.91 3.99
C VAL A 57 -13.00 -7.86 2.50
N GLY A 58 -12.37 -8.63 1.61
CA GLY A 58 -12.71 -8.58 0.18
C GLY A 58 -12.29 -7.28 -0.53
N LYS A 59 -11.30 -6.56 0.00
CA LYS A 59 -10.74 -5.32 -0.60
C LYS A 59 -10.41 -5.48 -2.09
N SER A 60 -9.64 -6.52 -2.42
CA SER A 60 -9.24 -6.82 -3.80
C SER A 60 -10.44 -7.13 -4.70
N THR A 61 -11.45 -7.80 -4.17
CA THR A 61 -12.70 -8.08 -4.90
C THR A 61 -13.45 -6.78 -5.21
N VAL A 62 -13.50 -5.85 -4.27
CA VAL A 62 -14.11 -4.53 -4.51
C VAL A 62 -13.29 -3.73 -5.52
N ALA A 63 -11.96 -3.71 -5.38
CA ALA A 63 -11.06 -3.03 -6.31
C ALA A 63 -11.21 -3.57 -7.75
N ALA A 64 -11.24 -4.89 -7.91
CA ALA A 64 -11.46 -5.55 -9.19
C ALA A 64 -12.80 -5.17 -9.81
N ASN A 65 -13.89 -5.27 -9.04
CA ASN A 65 -15.23 -4.89 -9.53
C ASN A 65 -15.33 -3.40 -9.88
N LEU A 66 -14.66 -2.54 -9.13
CA LEU A 66 -14.62 -1.11 -9.42
C LEU A 66 -13.90 -0.83 -10.76
N SER A 67 -12.77 -1.49 -11.01
CA SER A 67 -12.06 -1.38 -12.30
C SER A 67 -12.89 -1.89 -13.48
N LEU A 68 -13.60 -3.00 -13.30
CA LEU A 68 -14.53 -3.55 -14.30
C LEU A 68 -15.72 -2.63 -14.55
N ALA A 69 -16.25 -1.99 -13.50
CA ALA A 69 -17.34 -1.03 -13.63
C ALA A 69 -16.90 0.19 -14.47
N PHE A 70 -15.70 0.72 -14.25
CA PHE A 70 -15.17 1.80 -15.08
C PHE A 70 -14.95 1.36 -16.53
N ALA A 71 -14.43 0.16 -16.77
CA ALA A 71 -14.31 -0.39 -18.12
C ALA A 71 -15.67 -0.52 -18.82
N ARG A 72 -16.71 -0.97 -18.09
CA ARG A 72 -18.09 -1.05 -18.60
C ARG A 72 -18.70 0.32 -18.91
N LEU A 73 -18.25 1.39 -18.25
CA LEU A 73 -18.63 2.76 -18.56
C LEU A 73 -17.86 3.35 -19.77
N GLY A 74 -17.01 2.55 -20.42
CA GLY A 74 -16.24 2.96 -21.59
C GLY A 74 -14.92 3.67 -21.27
N LEU A 75 -14.50 3.70 -20.01
CA LEU A 75 -13.21 4.26 -19.61
C LEU A 75 -12.09 3.25 -19.81
N ARG A 76 -10.90 3.72 -20.19
CA ARG A 76 -9.67 2.93 -20.17
C ARG A 76 -9.25 2.73 -18.72
N ALA A 77 -9.65 1.59 -18.16
CA ALA A 77 -9.43 1.27 -16.76
C ALA A 77 -8.25 0.31 -16.56
N GLY A 78 -7.55 0.49 -15.45
CA GLY A 78 -6.56 -0.45 -14.96
C GLY A 78 -6.71 -0.74 -13.48
N ILE A 79 -6.07 -1.82 -13.04
CA ILE A 79 -5.92 -2.18 -11.63
C ILE A 79 -4.47 -2.52 -11.34
N LEU A 80 -3.95 -2.00 -10.22
CA LEU A 80 -2.64 -2.31 -9.70
C LEU A 80 -2.75 -2.84 -8.28
N ASP A 81 -2.31 -4.08 -8.10
CA ASP A 81 -2.25 -4.77 -6.82
C ASP A 81 -0.87 -4.68 -6.18
N THR A 82 -0.84 -4.15 -4.96
CA THR A 82 0.37 -3.93 -4.17
C THR A 82 0.41 -4.83 -2.93
N ASP A 83 -0.52 -5.78 -2.81
CA ASP A 83 -0.52 -6.77 -1.74
C ASP A 83 0.43 -7.93 -2.07
N ILE A 84 1.40 -8.15 -1.20
CA ILE A 84 2.50 -9.12 -1.42
C ILE A 84 2.10 -10.51 -0.93
N PHE A 85 1.12 -10.57 -0.03
CA PHE A 85 0.78 -11.78 0.71
C PHE A 85 -0.47 -12.49 0.18
N GLY A 86 -1.07 -12.03 -0.93
CA GLY A 86 -2.32 -12.59 -1.46
C GLY A 86 -2.39 -12.64 -2.98
N PRO A 87 -2.65 -13.79 -3.61
CA PRO A 87 -2.90 -13.89 -5.04
C PRO A 87 -4.36 -13.55 -5.37
N SER A 88 -4.76 -12.30 -5.18
CA SER A 88 -6.16 -11.91 -5.36
C SER A 88 -6.44 -11.47 -6.80
N ILE A 89 -5.68 -10.53 -7.37
CA ILE A 89 -5.94 -9.98 -8.70
C ILE A 89 -5.62 -10.94 -9.85
N PRO A 90 -4.45 -11.64 -9.89
CA PRO A 90 -4.17 -12.64 -10.93
C PRO A 90 -5.30 -13.66 -11.07
N THR A 91 -5.75 -14.20 -9.93
CA THR A 91 -6.85 -15.17 -9.84
C THR A 91 -8.19 -14.57 -10.27
N LEU A 92 -8.53 -13.36 -9.80
CA LEU A 92 -9.81 -12.70 -10.12
C LEU A 92 -9.94 -12.34 -11.61
N PHE A 93 -8.82 -12.11 -12.28
CA PHE A 93 -8.78 -11.81 -13.71
C PHE A 93 -8.45 -13.03 -14.57
N ASP A 94 -8.33 -14.23 -14.00
CA ASP A 94 -7.96 -15.45 -14.73
C ASP A 94 -6.68 -15.27 -15.57
N LEU A 95 -5.66 -14.68 -14.93
CA LEU A 95 -4.38 -14.35 -15.54
C LEU A 95 -3.24 -15.04 -14.81
N SER A 96 -2.36 -15.66 -15.60
CA SER A 96 -1.14 -16.32 -15.12
C SER A 96 0.06 -15.94 -15.99
N GLY A 97 1.25 -16.00 -15.40
CA GLY A 97 2.51 -15.76 -16.09
C GLY A 97 3.15 -14.41 -15.76
N GLU A 98 4.37 -14.23 -16.26
CA GLU A 98 5.20 -13.06 -15.97
C GLU A 98 4.95 -11.93 -16.99
N PRO A 99 4.93 -10.67 -16.54
CA PRO A 99 4.75 -9.52 -17.41
C PRO A 99 5.99 -9.36 -18.31
N ARG A 100 5.76 -9.17 -19.61
CA ARG A 100 6.85 -8.91 -20.56
C ARG A 100 7.42 -7.52 -20.35
N LEU A 101 8.66 -7.32 -20.78
CA LEU A 101 9.30 -6.01 -20.81
C LEU A 101 9.13 -5.35 -22.19
N SER A 102 8.87 -4.05 -22.17
CA SER A 102 8.88 -3.20 -23.37
C SER A 102 10.31 -2.93 -23.86
N LYS A 103 10.44 -2.33 -25.04
CA LYS A 103 11.74 -1.88 -25.59
C LYS A 103 12.46 -0.87 -24.67
N TYR A 104 11.73 -0.21 -23.79
CA TYR A 104 12.24 0.76 -22.82
C TYR A 104 12.41 0.15 -21.41
N ASN A 105 12.42 -1.18 -21.30
CA ASN A 105 12.58 -1.91 -20.03
C ASN A 105 11.46 -1.59 -19.01
N GLN A 106 10.25 -1.33 -19.49
CA GLN A 106 9.06 -1.14 -18.66
C GLN A 106 8.21 -2.40 -18.66
N LEU A 107 7.56 -2.71 -17.54
CA LEU A 107 6.63 -3.82 -17.42
C LEU A 107 5.37 -3.54 -18.27
N LEU A 108 5.00 -4.51 -19.11
CA LEU A 108 3.76 -4.47 -19.87
C LEU A 108 2.64 -5.11 -19.04
N PRO A 109 1.55 -4.39 -18.77
CA PRO A 109 0.43 -4.93 -18.00
C PRO A 109 -0.28 -6.05 -18.77
N LEU A 110 -0.69 -7.09 -18.03
CA LEU A 110 -1.54 -8.14 -18.56
C LEU A 110 -2.97 -7.61 -18.68
N THR A 111 -3.71 -8.02 -19.71
CA THR A 111 -5.06 -7.51 -19.95
C THR A 111 -6.06 -8.66 -20.01
N ASN A 112 -7.14 -8.56 -19.24
CA ASN A 112 -8.32 -9.42 -19.39
C ASN A 112 -9.58 -8.62 -19.07
N TYR A 113 -10.74 -9.07 -19.57
CA TYR A 113 -12.04 -8.41 -19.39
C TYR A 113 -12.06 -6.90 -19.72
N GLY A 114 -11.18 -6.47 -20.63
CA GLY A 114 -11.04 -5.06 -21.03
C GLY A 114 -10.30 -4.17 -20.01
N VAL A 115 -9.68 -4.75 -18.98
CA VAL A 115 -8.94 -4.03 -17.94
C VAL A 115 -7.47 -4.41 -17.97
N LYS A 116 -6.58 -3.41 -17.88
CA LYS A 116 -5.13 -3.64 -17.71
C LYS A 116 -4.81 -3.93 -16.25
N THR A 117 -4.02 -4.96 -15.99
CA THR A 117 -3.75 -5.47 -14.66
C THR A 117 -2.25 -5.55 -14.41
N MET A 118 -1.84 -5.15 -13.22
CA MET A 118 -0.52 -5.44 -12.65
C MET A 118 -0.68 -5.88 -11.21
N SER A 119 0.16 -6.81 -10.76
CA SER A 119 0.15 -7.30 -9.38
C SER A 119 1.56 -7.72 -8.98
N MET A 120 1.87 -7.62 -7.69
CA MET A 120 3.04 -8.29 -7.10
C MET A 120 3.01 -9.80 -7.38
N GLY A 121 1.83 -10.42 -7.45
CA GLY A 121 1.67 -11.84 -7.78
C GLY A 121 2.19 -12.23 -9.16
N TYR A 122 2.29 -11.29 -10.12
CA TYR A 122 2.91 -11.57 -11.41
C TYR A 122 4.44 -11.54 -11.38
N LEU A 123 5.03 -10.90 -10.36
CA LEU A 123 6.48 -10.82 -10.17
C LEU A 123 7.01 -11.93 -9.24
N VAL A 124 6.11 -12.56 -8.49
CA VAL A 124 6.43 -13.66 -7.57
C VAL A 124 6.12 -14.97 -8.31
N GLY A 125 7.12 -15.59 -8.91
CA GLY A 125 6.92 -16.90 -9.55
C GLY A 125 6.42 -17.95 -8.57
N GLU A 126 5.45 -18.77 -8.99
CA GLU A 126 4.79 -19.80 -8.16
C GLU A 126 5.75 -20.84 -7.55
N ASN A 127 6.99 -20.94 -8.06
CA ASN A 127 7.91 -22.05 -7.83
C ASN A 127 9.06 -21.79 -6.86
N ALA A 128 9.12 -20.65 -6.16
CA ALA A 128 10.14 -20.47 -5.12
C ALA A 128 9.64 -19.65 -3.93
N PRO A 129 9.72 -20.16 -2.68
CA PRO A 129 9.50 -19.34 -1.49
C PRO A 129 10.64 -18.33 -1.35
N VAL A 130 10.52 -17.20 -2.07
CA VAL A 130 11.41 -16.06 -1.94
C VAL A 130 11.09 -15.37 -0.61
N VAL A 131 12.07 -15.28 0.28
CA VAL A 131 11.94 -14.46 1.50
C VAL A 131 12.00 -13.00 1.09
N TRP A 132 10.83 -12.39 0.93
CA TRP A 132 10.70 -10.96 0.62
C TRP A 132 11.14 -10.13 1.82
N ARG A 133 12.35 -9.57 1.74
CA ARG A 133 12.85 -8.60 2.73
C ARG A 133 12.28 -7.22 2.42
N GLY A 134 12.06 -6.40 3.45
CA GLY A 134 11.45 -5.05 3.33
C GLY A 134 12.02 -4.15 2.21
N PRO A 135 13.35 -4.07 2.01
CA PRO A 135 13.93 -3.29 0.91
C PRO A 135 13.58 -3.81 -0.50
N MET A 136 13.46 -5.13 -0.66
CA MET A 136 13.12 -5.77 -1.94
C MET A 136 11.65 -5.50 -2.29
N VAL A 137 10.77 -5.64 -1.29
CA VAL A 137 9.36 -5.26 -1.36
C VAL A 137 9.21 -3.81 -1.84
N MET A 138 9.93 -2.89 -1.21
CA MET A 138 9.84 -1.47 -1.56
C MET A 138 10.29 -1.21 -2.99
N LYS A 139 11.36 -1.88 -3.43
CA LYS A 139 11.85 -1.78 -4.81
C LYS A 139 10.82 -2.30 -5.81
N ALA A 140 10.17 -3.43 -5.53
CA ALA A 140 9.16 -4.01 -6.40
C ALA A 140 7.92 -3.10 -6.50
N ILE A 141 7.44 -2.55 -5.39
CA ILE A 141 6.35 -1.56 -5.37
C ILE A 141 6.73 -0.33 -6.19
N GLN A 142 7.93 0.21 -6.03
CA GLN A 142 8.41 1.33 -6.82
C GLN A 142 8.45 1.03 -8.33
N GLN A 143 8.84 -0.19 -8.70
CA GLN A 143 8.80 -0.66 -10.08
C GLN A 143 7.36 -0.76 -10.60
N LEU A 144 6.43 -1.30 -9.81
CA LEU A 144 5.01 -1.38 -10.19
C LEU A 144 4.33 0.00 -10.32
N LEU A 145 4.72 0.97 -9.48
CA LEU A 145 4.15 2.32 -9.49
C LEU A 145 4.68 3.19 -10.64
N HIS A 146 5.95 3.01 -11.04
CA HIS A 146 6.63 3.98 -11.91
C HIS A 146 7.28 3.37 -13.17
N GLN A 147 7.40 2.05 -13.26
CA GLN A 147 8.05 1.34 -14.37
C GLN A 147 7.09 0.39 -15.10
N VAL A 148 5.81 0.76 -15.15
CA VAL A 148 4.77 0.06 -15.92
C VAL A 148 4.36 0.96 -17.09
N ASP A 149 4.31 0.39 -18.29
CA ASP A 149 3.76 1.06 -19.47
C ASP A 149 2.25 0.80 -19.56
N TRP A 150 1.48 1.70 -18.96
CA TRP A 150 0.02 1.62 -18.97
C TRP A 150 -0.59 1.95 -20.33
N GLY A 151 0.16 2.48 -21.30
CA GLY A 151 -0.35 2.85 -22.62
C GLY A 151 -1.55 3.81 -22.62
N GLY A 152 -1.69 4.64 -21.57
CA GLY A 152 -2.79 5.59 -21.40
C GLY A 152 -4.02 4.99 -20.73
N LEU A 153 -4.29 5.39 -19.49
CA LEU A 153 -5.49 5.06 -18.73
C LEU A 153 -6.21 6.33 -18.28
N ASP A 154 -7.54 6.29 -18.36
CA ASP A 154 -8.39 7.32 -17.78
C ASP A 154 -8.46 7.14 -16.25
N ILE A 155 -8.40 5.89 -15.78
CA ILE A 155 -8.47 5.55 -14.36
C ILE A 155 -7.65 4.31 -14.00
N LEU A 156 -6.94 4.40 -12.88
CA LEU A 156 -6.22 3.29 -12.25
C LEU A 156 -6.74 3.09 -10.82
N VAL A 157 -7.16 1.87 -10.52
CA VAL A 157 -7.54 1.45 -9.17
C VAL A 157 -6.33 0.81 -8.49
N LEU A 158 -5.88 1.35 -7.36
CA LEU A 158 -4.82 0.76 -6.56
C LEU A 158 -5.42 -0.12 -5.45
N ASP A 159 -5.09 -1.39 -5.44
CA ASP A 159 -5.38 -2.29 -4.32
C ASP A 159 -4.21 -2.25 -3.32
N LEU A 160 -4.40 -1.51 -2.22
CA LEU A 160 -3.37 -1.29 -1.21
C LEU A 160 -3.29 -2.49 -0.24
N PRO A 161 -2.12 -2.85 0.32
CA PRO A 161 -2.05 -3.89 1.35
C PRO A 161 -2.92 -3.52 2.57
N PRO A 162 -3.43 -4.50 3.34
CA PRO A 162 -4.28 -4.23 4.48
C PRO A 162 -3.55 -3.55 5.65
N GLY A 163 -4.27 -2.72 6.41
CA GLY A 163 -3.81 -2.12 7.67
C GLY A 163 -3.41 -0.65 7.54
N THR A 164 -2.46 -0.22 8.38
CA THR A 164 -1.76 1.09 8.26
C THR A 164 -0.25 0.88 8.30
N GLY A 165 0.20 -0.28 7.80
CA GLY A 165 1.62 -0.65 7.81
C GLY A 165 2.46 0.29 6.94
N ASP A 166 3.78 0.24 7.16
CA ASP A 166 4.74 1.11 6.48
C ASP A 166 4.62 1.07 4.95
N THR A 167 4.26 -0.09 4.37
CA THR A 167 4.05 -0.26 2.94
C THR A 167 2.92 0.63 2.39
N GLN A 168 1.76 0.66 3.06
CA GLN A 168 0.63 1.48 2.63
C GLN A 168 0.93 2.97 2.77
N LEU A 169 1.53 3.36 3.89
CA LEU A 169 1.95 4.75 4.10
C LEU A 169 2.96 5.18 3.04
N THR A 170 3.89 4.29 2.68
CA THR A 170 4.90 4.60 1.68
C THR A 170 4.29 4.77 0.29
N ILE A 171 3.37 3.91 -0.14
CA ILE A 171 2.68 4.03 -1.44
C ILE A 171 1.92 5.36 -1.52
N THR A 172 1.17 5.71 -0.47
CA THR A 172 0.39 6.97 -0.41
C THR A 172 1.26 8.23 -0.30
N GLN A 173 2.52 8.09 0.13
CA GLN A 173 3.52 9.16 0.10
C GLN A 173 4.22 9.29 -1.26
N GLN A 174 4.24 8.22 -2.06
CA GLN A 174 4.92 8.18 -3.36
C GLN A 174 4.00 8.58 -4.53
N VAL A 175 2.69 8.36 -4.40
CA VAL A 175 1.72 8.58 -5.48
C VAL A 175 0.76 9.74 -5.18
N ILE A 176 0.47 10.54 -6.19
CA ILE A 176 -0.65 11.48 -6.18
C ILE A 176 -1.92 10.69 -6.47
N LEU A 177 -2.82 10.67 -5.49
CA LEU A 177 -4.12 10.02 -5.60
C LEU A 177 -5.18 11.07 -5.93
N ASP A 178 -6.11 10.72 -6.81
CA ASP A 178 -7.24 11.55 -7.23
C ASP A 178 -8.52 11.15 -6.47
N GLY A 179 -9.15 12.14 -5.84
CA GLY A 179 -10.44 12.00 -5.15
C GLY A 179 -11.03 13.36 -4.82
N SER A 180 -11.97 13.44 -3.88
CA SER A 180 -12.48 14.74 -3.42
C SER A 180 -11.31 15.63 -2.95
N LYS A 181 -11.43 16.96 -3.04
CA LYS A 181 -10.37 17.95 -2.77
C LYS A 181 -9.71 17.88 -1.37
N HIS A 182 -10.13 16.95 -0.52
CA HIS A 182 -9.57 16.65 0.79
C HIS A 182 -9.21 15.17 1.02
N CYS A 183 -9.61 14.23 0.16
CA CYS A 183 -9.50 12.80 0.45
C CYS A 183 -9.43 11.94 -0.81
N PRO A 184 -8.31 11.27 -1.08
CA PRO A 184 -8.17 10.45 -2.28
C PRO A 184 -8.05 8.92 -2.03
N VAL A 185 -8.35 8.45 -0.81
CA VAL A 185 -8.32 7.01 -0.47
C VAL A 185 -9.72 6.54 -0.10
N LEU A 186 -10.20 5.53 -0.83
CA LEU A 186 -11.41 4.79 -0.51
C LEU A 186 -11.08 3.72 0.52
N ILE A 187 -11.58 3.87 1.76
CA ILE A 187 -11.35 2.88 2.82
C ILE A 187 -12.61 2.04 3.00
N LEU A 188 -12.44 0.72 2.84
CA LEU A 188 -13.45 -0.28 3.11
C LEU A 188 -13.42 -0.64 4.60
N HIS A 189 -14.47 -0.25 5.32
CA HIS A 189 -14.74 -0.74 6.66
C HIS A 189 -15.70 -1.94 6.60
N CYS A 190 -15.26 -3.06 7.16
CA CYS A 190 -16.12 -4.22 7.40
C CYS A 190 -16.88 -4.01 8.72
N CYS A 191 -18.11 -3.52 8.65
CA CYS A 191 -19.00 -3.50 9.81
C CYS A 191 -19.71 -4.87 9.90
N SER A 192 -19.78 -5.44 11.11
CA SER A 192 -20.33 -6.77 11.39
C SER A 192 -21.62 -7.06 10.58
N ARG A 193 -21.61 -8.15 9.79
CA ARG A 193 -22.55 -8.54 8.72
C ARG A 193 -22.39 -7.79 7.38
N ALA A 194 -21.49 -8.30 6.53
CA ALA A 194 -21.48 -8.23 5.05
C ALA A 194 -21.82 -6.87 4.39
N THR A 195 -21.68 -5.76 5.11
CA THR A 195 -22.02 -4.42 4.64
C THR A 195 -20.72 -3.63 4.58
N TYR A 196 -20.30 -3.26 3.37
CA TYR A 196 -19.14 -2.40 3.15
C TYR A 196 -19.56 -0.94 3.33
N VAL A 197 -18.98 -0.28 4.32
CA VAL A 197 -19.10 1.18 4.42
C VAL A 197 -17.93 1.78 3.64
N LEU A 198 -18.27 2.50 2.57
CA LEU A 198 -17.34 3.29 1.77
C LEU A 198 -17.13 4.61 2.52
N THR A 199 -16.00 4.75 3.20
CA THR A 199 -15.68 6.00 3.90
C THR A 199 -14.54 6.71 3.20
N TRP A 200 -14.78 7.96 2.81
CA TRP A 200 -13.73 8.90 2.46
C TRP A 200 -13.17 9.47 3.77
N ILE A 201 -11.91 9.21 4.10
CA ILE A 201 -11.27 9.75 5.32
C ILE A 201 -10.41 10.97 4.98
N SER A 202 -10.86 12.14 5.43
CA SER A 202 -10.13 13.43 5.41
C SER A 202 -8.84 13.40 6.22
#